data_AF-A0A1N7JRC7-F1
#
_entry.id   AF-A0A1N7JRC7-F1
#
_cell.length_a   1.000
_cell.length_b   1.000
_cell.length_c   1.000
_cell.angle_alpha   90.00
_cell.angle_beta   90.00
_cell.angle_gamma   90.00
#
_symmetry.space_group_name_H-M   'P 1'
#
loop_
_entity.id
_entity.type
_entity.pdbx_description
1 polymer ?
#
loop_
_entity_poly.entity_id
_entity_poly.type
_entity_poly.pdbx_seq_one_letter_code
_entity_poly.pdbx_strand_id
1 'polypeptide(L)'
;MPKQDTLMKALTRSLSGGALDVLGVHGVELEEPLSTELPVNTLRVDRVWKMKNQDLFHLEFQTKRESTLHRFLEYDARLANEHRARIRTVVLYHANVANAPSDLDIGAAYYRVENVFLRNLDGDQALADVANHLRHGTWEPSDRIRLGLALNMRLVDQNRAFDRVRELIPQVPDEAERDLVVSAILVLGDQGLTEEQRAVLRKELRRVSKLAEELYEEGRMEGRVEERVQIAFNLLRKGLSLEDIADTTKLSKQEIEDLARKLTN
;
A
#
# COMPACT_ATOMS: atom_id res chain seq x y z
N MET A 1 -7.70 -11.63 2.26
CA MET A 1 -7.19 -12.53 1.19
C MET A 1 -5.68 -12.68 1.35
N PRO A 2 -5.09 -13.84 1.01
CA PRO A 2 -3.64 -14.11 1.13
C PRO A 2 -2.75 -13.02 0.49
N LYS A 3 -3.21 -12.38 -0.59
CA LYS A 3 -2.57 -11.26 -1.30
C LYS A 3 -2.20 -10.07 -0.43
N GLN A 4 -3.19 -9.59 0.33
CA GLN A 4 -2.98 -8.45 1.21
C GLN A 4 -2.05 -8.84 2.34
N ASP A 5 -2.13 -10.07 2.84
CA ASP A 5 -1.24 -10.54 3.92
C ASP A 5 0.23 -10.62 3.47
N THR A 6 0.53 -11.24 2.31
CA THR A 6 1.91 -11.30 1.77
C THR A 6 2.47 -9.91 1.49
N LEU A 7 1.69 -9.06 0.80
CA LEU A 7 2.11 -7.68 0.49
C LEU A 7 2.28 -6.84 1.76
N MET A 8 1.41 -7.01 2.77
CA MET A 8 1.51 -6.30 4.04
C MET A 8 2.69 -6.78 4.87
N LYS A 9 3.01 -8.08 4.88
CA LYS A 9 4.22 -8.60 5.51
C LYS A 9 5.49 -8.08 4.84
N ALA A 10 5.52 -8.05 3.51
CA ALA A 10 6.62 -7.44 2.76
C ALA A 10 6.76 -5.94 3.08
N LEU A 11 5.65 -5.20 3.09
CA LEU A 11 5.66 -3.78 3.45
C LEU A 11 6.16 -3.56 4.88
N THR A 12 5.70 -4.38 5.85
CA THR A 12 6.15 -4.32 7.25
C THR A 12 7.67 -4.42 7.31
N ARG A 13 8.24 -5.44 6.65
CA ARG A 13 9.70 -5.64 6.57
C ARG A 13 10.40 -4.49 5.85
N SER A 14 9.77 -3.88 4.84
CA SER A 14 10.30 -2.73 4.11
C SER A 14 10.47 -1.50 5.01
N LEU A 15 9.53 -1.30 5.95
CA LEU A 15 9.53 -0.19 6.91
C LEU A 15 10.38 -0.45 8.17
N SER A 16 10.79 -1.69 8.43
CA SER A 16 11.59 -2.08 9.60
C SER A 16 13.09 -1.73 9.47
N GLY A 17 13.82 -1.83 10.59
CA GLY A 17 15.28 -1.68 10.62
C GLY A 17 15.75 -0.24 10.49
N GLY A 18 15.03 0.69 11.12
CA GLY A 18 15.32 2.13 11.04
C GLY A 18 14.91 2.79 9.72
N ALA A 19 14.27 2.06 8.80
CA ALA A 19 13.97 2.58 7.47
C ALA A 19 13.04 3.80 7.48
N LEU A 20 12.21 3.95 8.52
CA LEU A 20 11.35 5.12 8.73
C LEU A 20 12.12 6.38 9.18
N ASP A 21 13.36 6.24 9.68
CA ASP A 21 14.18 7.37 10.14
C ASP A 21 14.50 8.34 8.99
N VAL A 22 14.62 7.84 7.76
CA VAL A 22 14.86 8.70 6.58
C VAL A 22 13.68 9.62 6.27
N LEU A 23 12.50 9.32 6.82
CA LEU A 23 11.30 10.14 6.73
C LEU A 23 11.15 11.06 7.95
N GLY A 24 12.08 11.01 8.92
CA GLY A 24 11.99 11.72 10.20
C GLY A 24 11.09 11.03 11.22
N VAL A 25 10.68 9.79 10.98
CA VAL A 25 9.79 9.02 11.87
C VAL A 25 10.62 8.08 12.73
N HIS A 26 11.08 8.60 13.87
CA HIS A 26 12.05 7.91 14.71
C HIS A 26 11.45 6.97 15.74
N GLY A 27 12.19 5.91 16.09
CA GLY A 27 11.83 5.02 17.21
C GLY A 27 10.60 4.14 16.94
N VAL A 28 10.37 3.77 15.68
CA VAL A 28 9.29 2.85 15.28
C VAL A 28 9.88 1.48 14.94
N GLU A 29 9.42 0.46 15.66
CA GLU A 29 9.81 -0.93 15.46
C GLU A 29 8.55 -1.78 15.25
N LEU A 30 8.19 -2.00 13.98
CA LEU A 30 7.00 -2.75 13.60
C LEU A 30 7.18 -4.26 13.87
N GLU A 31 6.13 -4.89 14.39
CA GLU A 31 6.08 -6.32 14.69
C GLU A 31 5.09 -7.06 13.79
N GLU A 32 3.82 -6.63 13.77
CA GLU A 32 2.74 -7.36 13.10
C GLU A 32 1.75 -6.38 12.43
N PRO A 33 1.41 -6.56 11.13
CA PRO A 33 0.34 -5.79 10.51
C PRO A 33 -1.03 -6.18 11.06
N LEU A 34 -1.89 -5.20 11.33
CA LEU A 34 -3.27 -5.41 11.78
C LEU A 34 -4.28 -5.23 10.64
N SER A 35 -5.50 -5.70 10.86
CA SER A 35 -6.62 -5.48 9.94
C SER A 35 -6.86 -3.97 9.76
N THR A 36 -7.13 -3.58 8.52
CA THR A 36 -7.47 -2.19 8.19
C THR A 36 -8.98 -1.96 8.09
N GLU A 37 -9.77 -3.01 8.21
CA GLU A 37 -11.23 -2.95 8.33
C GLU A 37 -11.58 -2.78 9.81
N LEU A 38 -12.28 -1.68 10.13
CA LEU A 38 -12.76 -1.43 11.48
C LEU A 38 -14.15 -2.07 11.68
N PRO A 39 -14.49 -2.50 12.91
CA PRO A 39 -15.81 -3.02 13.21
C PRO A 39 -16.91 -2.06 12.73
N VAL A 40 -17.96 -2.61 12.10
CA VAL A 40 -19.11 -1.86 11.52
C VAL A 40 -18.79 -1.13 10.20
N ASN A 41 -18.17 -1.86 9.26
CA ASN A 41 -18.36 -1.93 7.79
C ASN A 41 -18.40 -0.71 6.84
N THR A 42 -17.94 0.49 7.19
CA THR A 42 -17.73 1.53 6.15
C THR A 42 -16.41 2.29 6.22
N LEU A 43 -15.64 2.13 7.31
CA LEU A 43 -14.41 2.89 7.51
C LEU A 43 -13.19 1.98 7.36
N ARG A 44 -12.23 2.46 6.58
CA ARG A 44 -10.98 1.78 6.31
C ARG A 44 -9.83 2.74 6.60
N VAL A 45 -8.95 2.30 7.50
CA VAL A 45 -7.64 2.95 7.71
C VAL A 45 -6.71 2.54 6.59
N ASP A 46 -5.69 3.34 6.31
CA ASP A 46 -4.71 2.96 5.31
C ASP A 46 -3.89 1.77 5.80
N ARG A 47 -3.12 1.92 6.89
CA ARG A 47 -2.27 0.85 7.43
C ARG A 47 -2.09 0.96 8.93
N VAL A 48 -2.17 -0.17 9.64
CA VAL A 48 -1.94 -0.24 11.09
C VAL A 48 -1.04 -1.41 11.41
N TRP A 49 -0.12 -1.21 12.34
CA TRP A 49 0.75 -2.25 12.88
C TRP A 49 0.76 -2.23 14.39
N LYS A 50 0.95 -3.41 14.98
CA LYS A 50 1.46 -3.53 16.34
C LYS A 50 2.96 -3.31 16.33
N MET A 51 3.46 -2.49 17.25
CA MET A 51 4.89 -2.30 17.47
C MET A 51 5.41 -3.27 18.53
N LYS A 52 6.73 -3.48 18.58
CA LYS A 52 7.37 -4.36 19.60
C LYS A 52 7.02 -3.98 21.03
N ASN A 53 6.82 -2.68 21.30
CA ASN A 53 6.42 -2.18 22.62
C ASN A 53 4.92 -2.37 22.95
N GLN A 54 4.17 -3.06 22.09
CA GLN A 54 2.73 -3.33 22.19
C GLN A 54 1.80 -2.14 21.93
N ASP A 55 2.32 -0.93 21.65
CA ASP A 55 1.52 0.17 21.11
C ASP A 55 1.20 -0.05 19.62
N LEU A 56 0.26 0.71 19.08
CA LEU A 56 -0.09 0.69 17.67
C LEU A 56 0.61 1.83 16.91
N PHE A 57 1.02 1.53 15.68
CA PHE A 57 1.47 2.50 14.70
C PHE A 57 0.44 2.58 13.57
N HIS A 58 -0.20 3.73 13.43
CA HIS A 58 -1.15 4.02 12.36
C HIS A 58 -0.50 4.93 11.32
N LEU A 59 -0.49 4.51 10.07
CA LEU A 59 0.08 5.25 8.96
C LEU A 59 -1.01 5.56 7.93
N GLU A 60 -1.18 6.84 7.63
CA GLU A 60 -2.07 7.34 6.57
C GLU A 60 -1.24 7.98 5.46
N PHE A 61 -1.60 7.73 4.20
CA PHE A 61 -0.96 8.34 3.05
C PHE A 61 -1.95 9.26 2.33
N GLN A 62 -1.57 10.53 2.16
CA GLN A 62 -2.45 11.57 1.66
C GLN A 62 -1.85 12.27 0.45
N THR A 63 -2.53 12.15 -0.69
CA THR A 63 -2.19 12.90 -1.92
C THR A 63 -2.71 14.32 -1.91
N LYS A 64 -3.70 14.60 -1.05
CA LYS A 64 -4.33 15.91 -0.87
C LYS A 64 -4.23 16.34 0.59
N ARG A 65 -4.29 17.64 0.81
CA ARG A 65 -4.34 18.20 2.16
C ARG A 65 -5.63 17.76 2.84
N GLU A 66 -5.51 17.11 3.98
CA GLU A 66 -6.63 16.86 4.88
C GLU A 66 -6.98 18.17 5.60
N SER A 67 -8.26 18.56 5.60
CA SER A 67 -8.67 19.84 6.18
C SER A 67 -8.98 19.76 7.68
N THR A 68 -9.32 18.57 8.18
CA THR A 68 -9.67 18.31 9.58
C THR A 68 -9.22 16.89 9.98
N LEU A 69 -8.97 16.64 11.26
CA LEU A 69 -8.53 15.31 11.72
C LEU A 69 -9.67 14.40 12.22
N HIS A 70 -10.94 14.78 12.05
CA HIS A 70 -12.07 14.03 12.60
C HIS A 70 -12.13 12.57 12.11
N ARG A 71 -11.77 12.34 10.85
CA ARG A 71 -11.71 10.99 10.27
C ARG A 71 -10.65 10.12 10.97
N PHE A 72 -9.45 10.65 11.17
CA PHE A 72 -8.38 9.92 11.84
C PHE A 72 -8.70 9.69 13.33
N LEU A 73 -9.28 10.68 14.00
CA LEU A 73 -9.77 10.52 15.37
C LEU A 73 -10.81 9.39 15.45
N GLU A 74 -11.77 9.33 14.53
CA GLU A 74 -12.77 8.26 14.52
C GLU A 74 -12.12 6.88 14.35
N TYR A 75 -11.12 6.78 13.48
CA TYR A 75 -10.36 5.54 13.26
C TYR A 75 -9.62 5.11 14.52
N ASP A 76 -8.84 6.01 15.10
CA ASP A 76 -8.00 5.72 16.26
C ASP A 76 -8.81 5.48 17.53
N ALA A 77 -9.96 6.15 17.69
CA ALA A 77 -10.86 5.87 18.80
C ALA A 77 -11.39 4.42 18.76
N ARG A 78 -11.69 3.90 17.56
CA ARG A 78 -12.13 2.51 17.38
C ARG A 78 -10.99 1.53 17.63
N LEU A 79 -9.81 1.78 17.06
CA LEU A 79 -8.61 0.97 17.27
C LEU A 79 -8.22 0.92 18.76
N ALA A 80 -8.23 2.07 19.44
CA ALA A 80 -7.89 2.16 20.85
C ALA A 80 -8.91 1.41 21.73
N ASN A 81 -10.20 1.46 21.35
CA ASN A 81 -11.23 0.70 22.06
C ASN A 81 -11.10 -0.81 21.83
N GLU A 82 -10.76 -1.25 20.62
CA GLU A 82 -10.59 -2.66 20.27
C GLU A 82 -9.34 -3.27 20.91
N HIS A 83 -8.19 -2.62 20.74
CA HIS A 83 -6.88 -3.17 21.14
C HIS A 83 -6.42 -2.73 22.53
N ARG A 84 -7.07 -1.73 23.14
CA ARG A 84 -6.71 -1.18 24.46
C ARG A 84 -5.25 -0.73 24.54
N ALA A 85 -4.72 -0.21 23.44
CA ALA A 85 -3.33 0.20 23.29
C ALA A 85 -3.22 1.69 22.93
N ARG A 86 -2.06 2.32 23.22
CA ARG A 86 -1.79 3.67 22.73
C ARG A 86 -1.52 3.62 21.24
N ILE A 87 -1.81 4.71 20.55
CA ILE A 87 -1.64 4.81 19.10
C ILE A 87 -0.74 5.99 18.79
N ARG A 88 0.26 5.75 17.94
CA ARG A 88 1.06 6.78 17.29
C ARG A 88 0.65 6.87 15.84
N THR A 89 0.12 8.02 15.44
CA THR A 89 -0.43 8.22 14.10
C THR A 89 0.46 9.15 13.29
N VAL A 90 0.96 8.63 12.17
CA VAL A 90 1.78 9.36 11.20
C VAL A 90 1.00 9.52 9.90
N VAL A 91 0.95 10.75 9.40
CA VAL A 91 0.34 11.06 8.10
C VAL A 91 1.43 11.47 7.12
N LEU A 92 1.68 10.65 6.12
CA LEU A 92 2.59 10.93 5.01
C LEU A 92 1.84 11.70 3.93
N TYR A 93 2.32 12.90 3.63
CA TYR A 93 1.77 13.77 2.60
C TYR A 93 2.66 13.79 1.36
N HIS A 94 2.05 13.61 0.19
CA HIS A 94 2.72 13.67 -1.11
C HIS A 94 3.37 15.03 -1.38
N ALA A 95 4.32 15.09 -2.33
CA ALA A 95 5.08 16.29 -2.73
C ALA A 95 4.24 17.55 -3.06
N ASN A 96 2.94 17.42 -3.32
CA ASN A 96 2.07 18.56 -3.64
C ASN A 96 1.46 19.24 -2.40
N VAL A 97 1.60 18.64 -1.23
CA VAL A 97 1.05 19.15 0.03
C VAL A 97 2.17 19.69 0.90
N ALA A 98 2.05 20.97 1.30
CA ALA A 98 3.07 21.66 2.09
C ALA A 98 2.69 21.82 3.58
N ASN A 99 1.41 21.66 3.92
CA ASN A 99 0.92 21.77 5.29
C ASN A 99 -0.40 21.01 5.44
N ALA A 100 -0.70 20.63 6.68
CA ALA A 100 -1.94 20.01 7.14
C ALA A 100 -2.04 20.25 8.67
N PRO A 101 -3.25 20.24 9.25
CA PRO A 101 -3.40 20.30 10.71
C PRO A 101 -2.72 19.09 11.37
N SER A 102 -2.07 19.30 12.50
CA SER A 102 -1.49 18.24 13.36
C SER A 102 -2.31 17.99 14.61
N ASP A 103 -3.24 18.88 14.93
CA ASP A 103 -3.96 18.90 16.19
C ASP A 103 -5.45 19.16 15.95
N LEU A 104 -6.27 18.52 16.77
CA LEU A 104 -7.71 18.68 16.82
C LEU A 104 -8.17 18.69 18.28
N ASP A 105 -8.71 19.82 18.70
CA ASP A 105 -9.35 19.99 20.00
C ASP A 105 -10.87 19.87 19.84
N ILE A 106 -11.47 18.88 20.50
CA ILE A 106 -12.93 18.68 20.54
C ILE A 106 -13.53 19.02 21.91
N GLY A 107 -12.79 19.75 22.76
CA GLY A 107 -13.16 20.14 24.11
C GLY A 107 -12.78 19.09 25.15
N ALA A 108 -13.54 17.99 25.23
CA ALA A 108 -13.30 16.94 26.22
C ALA A 108 -12.07 16.07 25.91
N ALA A 109 -11.60 16.09 24.67
CA ALA A 109 -10.43 15.34 24.22
C ALA A 109 -9.61 16.16 23.23
N TYR A 110 -8.32 15.86 23.19
CA TYR A 110 -7.36 16.43 22.27
C TYR A 110 -6.72 15.32 21.44
N TYR A 111 -6.72 15.46 20.13
CA TYR A 111 -6.19 14.48 19.19
C TYR A 111 -5.02 15.09 18.40
N ARG A 112 -3.95 14.30 18.22
CA ARG A 112 -2.71 14.75 17.57
C ARG A 112 -2.19 13.68 16.61
N VAL A 113 -1.67 14.13 15.48
CA VAL A 113 -0.95 13.33 14.50
C VAL A 113 0.43 13.92 14.20
N GLU A 114 1.35 13.09 13.71
CA GLU A 114 2.65 13.49 13.19
C GLU A 114 2.57 13.61 11.67
N ASN A 115 2.74 14.82 11.13
CA ASN A 115 2.72 15.05 9.69
C ASN A 115 4.12 14.99 9.10
N VAL A 116 4.31 14.15 8.09
CA VAL A 116 5.53 14.08 7.27
C VAL A 116 5.20 14.57 5.88
N PHE A 117 5.82 15.67 5.45
CA PHE A 117 5.65 16.21 4.11
C PHE A 117 6.79 15.73 3.23
N LEU A 118 6.52 14.80 2.32
CA LEU A 118 7.53 14.28 1.38
C LEU A 118 8.09 15.38 0.47
N ARG A 119 7.35 16.48 0.27
CA ARG A 119 7.85 17.70 -0.40
C ARG A 119 9.11 18.28 0.24
N ASN A 120 9.30 18.06 1.54
CA ASN A 120 10.45 18.59 2.26
C ASN A 120 11.67 17.68 2.17
N LEU A 121 11.49 16.45 1.68
CA LEU A 121 12.57 15.49 1.45
C LEU A 121 13.10 15.63 0.03
N ASP A 122 14.41 15.52 -0.13
CA ASP A 122 15.09 15.64 -1.43
C ASP A 122 15.16 14.27 -2.12
N GLY A 123 14.30 14.06 -3.12
CA GLY A 123 14.24 12.80 -3.85
C GLY A 123 15.44 12.60 -4.77
N ASP A 124 16.05 13.67 -5.29
CA ASP A 124 17.24 13.58 -6.13
C ASP A 124 18.46 13.11 -5.33
N GLN A 125 18.60 13.62 -4.11
CA GLN A 125 19.60 13.16 -3.14
C GLN A 125 19.31 11.74 -2.68
N ALA A 126 18.06 11.39 -2.35
CA ALA A 126 17.69 10.03 -1.97
C ALA A 126 18.09 9.00 -3.04
N LEU A 127 17.84 9.30 -4.32
CA LEU A 127 18.28 8.45 -5.43
C LEU A 127 19.81 8.45 -5.62
N ALA A 128 20.50 9.53 -5.26
CA ALA A 128 21.96 9.61 -5.35
C ALA A 128 22.63 8.77 -4.26
N ASP A 129 22.10 8.81 -3.04
CA ASP A 129 22.53 7.99 -1.91
C ASP A 129 22.34 6.50 -2.23
N VAL A 130 21.16 6.12 -2.71
CA VAL A 130 20.87 4.74 -3.15
C VAL A 130 21.86 4.28 -4.22
N ALA A 131 22.08 5.09 -5.26
CA ALA A 131 23.05 4.76 -6.31
C ALA A 131 24.48 4.62 -5.76
N ASN A 132 24.86 5.46 -4.79
CA ASN A 132 26.16 5.39 -4.14
C ASN A 132 26.31 4.11 -3.30
N HIS A 133 25.29 3.74 -2.52
CA HIS A 133 25.32 2.53 -1.71
C HIS A 133 25.37 1.28 -2.55
N LEU A 134 24.59 1.21 -3.64
CA LEU A 134 24.62 0.09 -4.59
C LEU A 134 26.00 -0.08 -5.22
N ARG A 135 26.62 1.03 -5.68
CA ARG A 135 27.95 1.00 -6.29
C ARG A 135 29.04 0.48 -5.33
N HIS A 136 28.93 0.78 -4.05
CA HIS A 136 29.92 0.39 -3.04
C HIS A 136 29.55 -0.88 -2.27
N GLY A 137 28.41 -1.50 -2.56
CA GLY A 137 27.93 -2.68 -1.83
C GLY A 137 27.56 -2.39 -0.37
N THR A 138 27.12 -1.16 -0.06
CA THR A 138 26.76 -0.71 1.30
C THR A 138 25.26 -0.50 1.45
N TRP A 139 24.44 -1.30 0.76
CA TRP A 139 22.98 -1.24 0.84
C TRP A 139 22.49 -1.40 2.29
N GLU A 140 21.57 -0.53 2.71
CA GLU A 140 20.97 -0.56 4.04
C GLU A 140 19.43 -0.59 3.99
N PRO A 141 18.73 -1.05 5.05
CA PRO A 141 17.26 -1.09 5.09
C PRO A 141 16.59 0.24 4.71
N SER A 142 17.19 1.35 5.10
CA SER A 142 16.73 2.71 4.78
C SER A 142 16.70 3.02 3.28
N ASP A 143 17.55 2.37 2.47
CA ASP A 143 17.54 2.54 1.02
C ASP A 143 16.25 2.03 0.38
N ARG A 144 15.54 1.09 1.03
CA ARG A 144 14.23 0.62 0.58
C ARG A 144 13.22 1.75 0.49
N ILE A 145 13.19 2.60 1.51
CA ILE A 145 12.26 3.73 1.61
C ILE A 145 12.74 4.92 0.79
N ARG A 146 14.06 5.18 0.76
CA ARG A 146 14.63 6.19 -0.16
C ARG A 146 14.24 5.90 -1.60
N LEU A 147 14.47 4.67 -2.07
CA LEU A 147 14.13 4.26 -3.44
C LEU A 147 12.61 4.14 -3.64
N GLY A 148 11.90 3.55 -2.68
CA GLY A 148 10.47 3.27 -2.79
C GLY A 148 9.59 4.52 -2.80
N LEU A 149 10.03 5.61 -2.16
CA LEU A 149 9.27 6.85 -2.07
C LEU A 149 9.88 8.03 -2.84
N ALA A 150 11.05 7.89 -3.47
CA ALA A 150 11.71 9.00 -4.19
C ALA A 150 10.79 9.77 -5.14
N LEU A 151 9.89 9.07 -5.85
CA LEU A 151 8.94 9.67 -6.81
C LEU A 151 7.84 10.52 -6.16
N ASN A 152 7.70 10.43 -4.85
CA ASN A 152 6.73 11.16 -4.04
C ASN A 152 7.39 12.29 -3.25
N MET A 153 8.72 12.43 -3.36
CA MET A 153 9.53 13.48 -2.73
C MET A 153 9.68 14.69 -3.66
N ARG A 154 10.39 15.73 -3.21
CA ARG A 154 10.75 16.86 -4.09
C ARG A 154 11.78 16.41 -5.13
N LEU A 155 11.45 16.64 -6.39
CA LEU A 155 12.27 16.31 -7.55
C LEU A 155 12.47 17.53 -8.43
N VAL A 156 13.66 17.67 -9.00
CA VAL A 156 13.94 18.68 -10.03
C VAL A 156 13.27 18.31 -11.36
N ASP A 157 13.34 17.03 -11.74
CA ASP A 157 12.74 16.49 -12.96
C ASP A 157 12.13 15.12 -12.69
N GLN A 158 10.80 15.04 -12.80
CA GLN A 158 10.03 13.84 -12.50
C GLN A 158 10.30 12.69 -13.48
N ASN A 159 10.55 12.97 -14.76
CA ASN A 159 10.83 11.94 -15.76
C ASN A 159 12.22 11.37 -15.58
N ARG A 160 13.22 12.24 -15.33
CA ARG A 160 14.58 11.79 -15.03
C ARG A 160 14.63 10.94 -13.75
N ALA A 161 13.90 11.34 -12.71
CA ALA A 161 13.80 10.57 -11.48
C ALA A 161 13.12 9.21 -11.71
N PHE A 162 12.07 9.18 -12.53
CA PHE A 162 11.40 7.95 -12.94
C PHE A 162 12.37 6.98 -13.63
N ASP A 163 13.15 7.46 -14.60
CA ASP A 163 14.16 6.63 -15.27
C ASP A 163 15.24 6.13 -14.30
N ARG A 164 15.73 6.98 -13.39
CA ARG A 164 16.68 6.57 -12.35
C ARG A 164 16.13 5.46 -11.46
N VAL A 165 14.87 5.56 -11.01
CA VAL A 165 14.23 4.51 -10.21
C VAL A 165 14.23 3.18 -10.96
N ARG A 166 13.85 3.21 -12.24
CA ARG A 166 13.82 2.02 -13.11
C ARG A 166 15.20 1.40 -13.33
N GLU A 167 16.24 2.22 -13.41
CA GLU A 167 17.63 1.78 -13.51
C GLU A 167 18.16 1.18 -12.21
N LEU A 168 17.74 1.70 -11.05
CA LEU A 168 18.28 1.29 -9.75
C LEU A 168 17.62 0.01 -9.18
N ILE A 169 16.32 -0.20 -9.41
CA ILE A 169 15.61 -1.38 -8.88
C ILE A 169 16.29 -2.72 -9.25
N PRO A 170 16.70 -2.97 -10.52
CA PRO A 170 17.37 -4.21 -10.89
C PRO A 170 18.71 -4.43 -10.18
N GLN A 171 19.34 -3.36 -9.69
CA GLN A 171 20.65 -3.39 -9.03
C GLN A 171 20.55 -3.67 -7.53
N VAL A 172 19.36 -3.58 -6.94
CA VAL A 172 19.11 -3.89 -5.53
C VAL A 172 19.62 -5.31 -5.21
N PRO A 173 20.38 -5.48 -4.11
CA PRO A 173 21.03 -6.75 -3.78
C PRO A 173 19.98 -7.83 -3.53
N ASP A 174 20.26 -9.04 -4.00
CA ASP A 174 19.38 -10.21 -3.88
C ASP A 174 17.90 -9.97 -4.26
N GLU A 175 17.11 -11.03 -4.18
CA GLU A 175 15.71 -11.01 -4.58
C GLU A 175 14.80 -10.51 -3.44
N ALA A 176 15.18 -10.79 -2.20
CA ALA A 176 14.36 -10.46 -1.05
C ALA A 176 14.33 -8.94 -0.81
N GLU A 177 15.46 -8.25 -0.84
CA GLU A 177 15.48 -6.79 -0.70
C GLU A 177 14.75 -6.10 -1.85
N ARG A 178 14.89 -6.64 -3.06
CA ARG A 178 14.19 -6.11 -4.24
C ARG A 178 12.67 -6.23 -4.09
N ASP A 179 12.17 -7.35 -3.60
CA ASP A 179 10.75 -7.52 -3.29
C ASP A 179 10.28 -6.52 -2.21
N LEU A 180 11.12 -6.19 -1.22
CA LEU A 180 10.80 -5.18 -0.21
C LEU A 180 10.71 -3.76 -0.81
N VAL A 181 11.63 -3.40 -1.71
CA VAL A 181 11.56 -2.14 -2.47
C VAL A 181 10.29 -2.09 -3.31
N VAL A 182 10.02 -3.16 -4.07
CA VAL A 182 8.81 -3.29 -4.90
C VAL A 182 7.55 -3.15 -4.06
N SER A 183 7.50 -3.76 -2.88
CA SER A 183 6.35 -3.64 -1.97
C SER A 183 6.11 -2.18 -1.53
N ALA A 184 7.17 -1.44 -1.21
CA ALA A 184 7.06 -0.02 -0.86
C ALA A 184 6.56 0.82 -2.04
N ILE A 185 7.09 0.57 -3.26
CA ILE A 185 6.65 1.26 -4.48
C ILE A 185 5.17 0.99 -4.77
N LEU A 186 4.75 -0.28 -4.70
CA LEU A 186 3.37 -0.67 -5.03
C LEU A 186 2.36 -0.15 -4.00
N VAL A 187 2.72 -0.07 -2.72
CA VAL A 187 1.78 0.33 -1.66
C VAL A 187 1.78 1.83 -1.41
N LEU A 188 2.94 2.47 -1.46
CA LEU A 188 3.09 3.88 -1.07
C LEU A 188 3.57 4.76 -2.25
N GLY A 189 4.26 4.18 -3.22
CA GLY A 189 5.01 4.91 -4.24
C GLY A 189 4.23 5.32 -5.49
N ASP A 190 3.10 4.67 -5.81
CA ASP A 190 2.43 4.81 -7.11
C ASP A 190 1.55 6.06 -7.27
N GLN A 191 1.33 6.79 -6.17
CA GLN A 191 0.33 7.84 -6.05
C GLN A 191 0.68 9.13 -6.81
N GLY A 192 1.97 9.40 -7.02
CA GLY A 192 2.47 10.57 -7.75
C GLY A 192 2.60 10.42 -9.27
N LEU A 193 2.33 9.22 -9.80
CA LEU A 193 2.60 8.88 -11.20
C LEU A 193 1.41 9.12 -12.12
N THR A 194 1.66 9.26 -13.43
CA THR A 194 0.60 9.15 -14.44
C THR A 194 0.20 7.69 -14.65
N GLU A 195 -0.96 7.43 -15.27
CA GLU A 195 -1.36 6.05 -15.62
C GLU A 195 -0.36 5.37 -16.55
N GLU A 196 0.23 6.11 -17.49
CA GLU A 196 1.25 5.59 -18.39
C GLU A 196 2.53 5.20 -17.63
N GLN A 197 3.01 6.08 -16.76
CA GLN A 197 4.17 5.80 -15.89
C GLN A 197 3.89 4.61 -14.96
N ARG A 198 2.69 4.53 -14.36
CA ARG A 198 2.28 3.36 -13.55
C ARG A 198 2.32 2.08 -14.37
N ALA A 199 1.79 2.09 -15.59
CA ALA A 199 1.77 0.92 -16.46
C ALA A 199 3.18 0.45 -16.83
N VAL A 200 4.07 1.39 -17.17
CA VAL A 200 5.48 1.12 -17.46
C VAL A 200 6.18 0.55 -16.23
N LEU A 201 6.08 1.23 -15.08
CA LEU A 201 6.74 0.81 -13.85
C LEU A 201 6.26 -0.57 -13.41
N ARG A 202 4.94 -0.82 -13.38
CA ARG A 202 4.38 -2.15 -13.04
C ARG A 202 4.87 -3.23 -13.99
N LYS A 203 5.06 -2.93 -15.29
CA LYS A 203 5.64 -3.89 -16.26
C LYS A 203 7.08 -4.23 -15.92
N GLU A 204 7.86 -3.27 -15.44
CA GLU A 204 9.26 -3.49 -15.10
C GLU A 204 9.42 -4.17 -13.76
N LEU A 205 8.66 -3.78 -12.74
CA LEU A 205 8.66 -4.45 -11.43
C LEU A 205 8.39 -5.96 -11.60
N ARG A 206 7.42 -6.32 -12.45
CA ARG A 206 7.13 -7.74 -12.79
C ARG A 206 8.29 -8.50 -13.40
N ARG A 207 9.21 -7.82 -14.11
CA ARG A 207 10.37 -8.47 -14.74
C ARG A 207 11.50 -8.74 -13.76
N VAL A 208 11.53 -7.98 -12.67
CA VAL A 208 12.69 -7.96 -11.75
C VAL A 208 12.36 -8.51 -10.37
N SER A 209 11.08 -8.67 -10.03
CA SER A 209 10.59 -9.12 -8.72
C SER A 209 9.55 -10.24 -8.87
N LYS A 210 9.77 -11.35 -8.17
CA LYS A 210 8.81 -12.45 -8.07
C LYS A 210 7.53 -12.01 -7.38
N LEU A 211 7.64 -11.22 -6.31
CA LEU A 211 6.47 -10.67 -5.63
C LEU A 211 5.57 -9.91 -6.62
N ALA A 212 6.14 -9.05 -7.49
CA ALA A 212 5.34 -8.34 -8.49
C ALA A 212 4.75 -9.27 -9.57
N GLU A 213 5.50 -10.28 -10.00
CA GLU A 213 5.03 -11.29 -10.96
C GLU A 213 3.85 -12.09 -10.39
N GLU A 214 4.01 -12.66 -9.20
CA GLU A 214 2.98 -13.44 -8.48
C GLU A 214 1.71 -12.60 -8.27
N LEU A 215 1.83 -11.38 -7.75
CA LEU A 215 0.69 -10.48 -7.56
C LEU A 215 -0.06 -10.20 -8.87
N TYR A 216 0.65 -10.11 -9.99
CA TYR A 216 0.06 -9.90 -11.30
C TYR A 216 -0.62 -11.15 -11.87
N GLU A 217 0.02 -12.31 -11.78
CA GLU A 217 -0.55 -13.57 -12.23
C GLU A 217 -1.83 -13.91 -11.46
N GLU A 218 -1.79 -13.76 -10.14
CA GLU A 218 -2.95 -13.96 -9.29
C GLU A 218 -4.05 -12.93 -9.59
N GLY A 219 -3.70 -11.66 -9.86
CA GLY A 219 -4.67 -10.63 -10.28
C GLY A 219 -5.35 -10.98 -11.62
N ARG A 220 -4.59 -11.53 -12.57
CA ARG A 220 -5.14 -12.05 -13.84
C ARG A 220 -6.04 -13.27 -13.64
N MET A 221 -5.71 -14.15 -12.69
CA MET A 221 -6.56 -15.30 -12.37
C MET A 221 -7.89 -14.85 -11.79
N GLU A 222 -7.87 -13.95 -10.82
CA GLU A 222 -9.09 -13.39 -10.21
C GLU A 222 -9.96 -12.66 -11.23
N GLY A 223 -9.40 -11.77 -12.05
CA GLY A 223 -10.18 -11.06 -13.06
C GLY A 223 -10.89 -12.00 -14.05
N ARG A 224 -10.28 -13.14 -14.39
CA ARG A 224 -10.93 -14.18 -15.21
C ARG A 224 -12.06 -14.88 -14.47
N VAL A 225 -11.91 -15.12 -13.16
CA VAL A 225 -12.97 -15.69 -12.33
C VAL A 225 -14.13 -14.71 -12.18
N GLU A 226 -13.85 -13.44 -11.87
CA GLU A 226 -14.85 -12.37 -11.76
C GLU A 226 -15.62 -12.17 -13.06
N GLU A 227 -14.94 -12.16 -14.21
CA GLU A 227 -15.57 -12.09 -15.52
C GLU A 227 -16.49 -13.29 -15.77
N ARG A 228 -16.03 -14.51 -15.48
CA ARG A 228 -16.85 -15.74 -15.59
C ARG A 228 -18.09 -15.67 -14.70
N VAL A 229 -17.93 -15.19 -13.46
CA VAL A 229 -19.02 -15.00 -12.50
C VAL A 229 -20.01 -13.96 -13.02
N GLN A 230 -19.53 -12.84 -13.57
CA GLN A 230 -20.38 -11.79 -14.13
C GLN A 230 -21.15 -12.27 -15.37
N ILE A 231 -20.52 -13.07 -16.23
CA ILE A 231 -21.17 -13.73 -17.37
C ILE A 231 -22.24 -14.70 -16.87
N ALA A 232 -21.92 -15.57 -15.90
CA ALA A 232 -22.88 -16.51 -15.32
C ALA A 232 -24.09 -15.78 -14.73
N PHE A 233 -23.87 -14.70 -13.99
CA PHE A 233 -24.93 -13.85 -13.44
C PHE A 233 -25.83 -13.26 -14.53
N ASN A 234 -25.23 -12.76 -15.62
CA ASN A 234 -25.99 -12.22 -16.75
C ASN A 234 -26.80 -13.30 -17.50
N LEU A 235 -26.28 -14.52 -17.62
CA LEU A 235 -26.98 -15.64 -18.25
C LEU A 235 -28.12 -16.17 -17.37
N LEU A 236 -27.92 -16.24 -16.04
CA LEU A 236 -28.97 -16.56 -15.07
C LEU A 236 -30.14 -15.57 -15.18
N ARG A 237 -29.86 -14.27 -15.28
CA ARG A 237 -30.91 -13.24 -15.46
C ARG A 237 -31.66 -13.36 -16.79
N LYS A 238 -31.06 -13.98 -17.80
CA LYS A 238 -31.68 -14.28 -19.09
C LYS A 238 -32.44 -15.61 -19.11
N GLY A 239 -32.46 -16.34 -17.99
CA GLY A 239 -33.21 -17.59 -17.84
C GLY A 239 -32.57 -18.81 -18.49
N LEU A 240 -31.26 -18.78 -18.76
CA LEU A 240 -30.55 -19.97 -19.28
C LEU A 240 -30.46 -21.07 -18.22
N SER A 241 -30.37 -22.32 -18.67
CA SER A 241 -30.22 -23.47 -17.79
C SER A 241 -28.85 -23.46 -17.08
N LEU A 242 -28.78 -24.04 -15.88
CA LEU A 242 -27.52 -24.17 -15.14
C LEU A 242 -26.47 -24.96 -15.93
N GLU A 243 -26.91 -25.90 -16.77
CA GLU A 243 -26.05 -26.71 -17.61
C GLU A 243 -25.41 -25.89 -18.73
N ASP A 244 -26.20 -25.09 -19.46
CA ASP A 244 -25.68 -24.19 -20.50
C ASP A 244 -24.70 -23.15 -19.92
N ILE A 245 -24.98 -22.67 -18.69
CA ILE A 245 -24.13 -21.70 -18.00
C ILE A 245 -22.83 -22.35 -17.57
N ALA A 246 -22.86 -23.57 -17.03
CA ALA A 246 -21.66 -24.33 -16.67
C ALA A 246 -20.79 -24.61 -17.89
N ASP A 247 -21.40 -25.00 -19.02
CA ASP A 247 -20.68 -25.27 -20.26
C ASP A 247 -20.03 -24.01 -20.84
N THR A 248 -20.70 -22.86 -20.75
CA THR A 248 -20.21 -21.58 -21.27
C THR A 248 -19.11 -20.98 -20.40
N THR A 249 -19.31 -20.97 -19.08
CA THR A 249 -18.43 -20.24 -18.14
C THR A 249 -17.34 -21.12 -17.53
N LYS A 250 -17.49 -22.45 -17.64
CA LYS A 250 -16.65 -23.46 -16.97
C LYS A 250 -16.65 -23.34 -15.43
N LEU A 251 -17.65 -22.67 -14.86
CA LEU A 251 -17.93 -22.72 -13.43
C LEU A 251 -18.58 -24.05 -13.07
N SER A 252 -18.39 -24.49 -11.83
CA SER A 252 -19.08 -25.65 -11.29
C SER A 252 -20.58 -25.36 -11.10
N LYS A 253 -21.41 -26.41 -11.15
CA LYS A 253 -22.85 -26.28 -10.88
C LYS A 253 -23.11 -25.65 -9.50
N GLN A 254 -22.32 -26.01 -8.49
CA GLN A 254 -22.43 -25.45 -7.13
C GLN A 254 -22.21 -23.93 -7.11
N GLU A 255 -21.18 -23.42 -7.80
CA GLU A 255 -20.91 -21.98 -7.87
C GLU A 255 -22.06 -21.22 -8.55
N ILE A 256 -22.67 -21.81 -9.58
CA ILE A 256 -23.79 -21.20 -10.31
C ILE A 256 -25.06 -21.22 -9.46
N GLU A 257 -25.32 -22.30 -8.72
CA GLU A 257 -26.43 -22.39 -7.77
C GLU A 257 -26.31 -21.36 -6.64
N ASP A 258 -25.10 -21.15 -6.11
CA ASP A 258 -24.82 -20.13 -5.10
C ASP A 258 -25.08 -18.72 -5.65
N LEU A 259 -24.69 -18.47 -6.91
CA LEU A 259 -25.00 -17.21 -7.61
C LEU A 259 -26.50 -17.02 -7.83
N ALA A 260 -27.23 -18.07 -8.20
CA ALA A 260 -28.67 -18.02 -8.41
C ALA A 260 -29.43 -17.70 -7.10
N ARG A 261 -28.99 -18.25 -5.97
CA ARG A 261 -29.55 -17.93 -4.65
C ARG A 261 -29.36 -16.46 -4.26
N LYS A 262 -28.24 -15.84 -4.66
CA LYS A 262 -27.99 -14.40 -4.43
C LYS A 262 -28.85 -13.49 -5.31
N LEU A 263 -29.43 -13.99 -6.40
CA LEU A 263 -30.37 -13.25 -7.27
C LEU A 263 -31.81 -13.25 -6.74
N THR A 264 -32.14 -14.19 -5.86
CA THR A 264 -33.51 -14.40 -5.33
C THR A 264 -33.73 -13.80 -3.94
N ASN A 265 -32.67 -13.30 -3.30
CA ASN A 265 -32.69 -12.51 -2.07
C ASN A 265 -32.48 -11.02 -2.38
#